data_AF-A0A8C4RIL3-F1
#
_entry.id   AF-A0A8C4RIL3-F1
#
_cell.length_a   1.000
_cell.length_b   1.000
_cell.length_c   1.000
_cell.angle_alpha   90.00
_cell.angle_beta   90.00
_cell.angle_gamma   90.00
#
_symmetry.space_group_name_H-M   'P 1'
#
loop_
_entity.id
_entity.type
_entity.pdbx_description
1 polymer ?
#
loop_
_entity_poly.entity_id
_entity_poly.type
_entity_poly.pdbx_seq_one_letter_code
_entity_poly.pdbx_strand_id
1 'polypeptide(L)'
;MVLLKNVSPPSEGIRYQQAETTAVLDGKGLGSGTLYVAEARLSWFDGSGNGFSLEYPSISLHAISRDLSAYPEEHLYVMVNCKLNDEEPKESTMSEKTDDDDEEEEEEDDSDPISEIRFVPSDKTALEPLFSAMCDCQALHPDPDDEDSDDDFEGDEYDVEEAEQSHGDIPTFYTYEEGLSHLTSEGQATLERLEGMLAESVAQQYHMAGVRTETTSPEFDDGMEVDTGTAEAGQFEDADVDH
;
A
#
# COMPACT_ATOMS: atom_id res chain seq x y z
N MET A 1 2.25 -12.22 19.66
CA MET A 1 2.22 -13.56 19.00
C MET A 1 2.48 -14.66 20.02
N VAL A 2 1.82 -15.82 19.91
CA VAL A 2 2.08 -16.99 20.76
C VAL A 2 2.53 -18.17 19.90
N LEU A 3 3.74 -18.68 20.16
CA LEU A 3 4.22 -19.93 19.57
C LEU A 3 3.45 -21.10 20.21
N LEU A 4 2.69 -21.85 19.43
CA LEU A 4 1.82 -22.91 19.92
C LEU A 4 2.48 -24.27 19.69
N LYS A 5 3.09 -24.82 20.73
CA LYS A 5 3.57 -26.22 20.73
C LYS A 5 2.43 -27.14 21.16
N ASN A 6 2.08 -28.12 20.33
CA ASN A 6 1.12 -29.17 20.63
C ASN A 6 -0.32 -28.68 20.90
N VAL A 7 -0.85 -27.80 20.04
CA VAL A 7 -2.19 -27.20 20.17
C VAL A 7 -3.06 -27.61 18.97
N SER A 8 -4.34 -27.86 19.24
CA SER A 8 -5.33 -28.16 18.19
C SER A 8 -5.70 -26.91 17.39
N PRO A 9 -5.94 -27.03 16.07
CA PRO A 9 -6.40 -25.92 15.25
C PRO A 9 -7.67 -25.26 15.80
N PRO A 10 -7.90 -23.96 15.53
CA PRO A 10 -9.13 -23.29 15.92
C PRO A 10 -10.33 -24.00 15.29
N SER A 11 -11.41 -24.20 16.05
CA SER A 11 -12.65 -24.87 15.60
C SER A 11 -13.85 -23.93 15.40
N GLU A 12 -13.72 -22.67 15.81
CA GLU A 12 -14.77 -21.66 15.74
C GLU A 12 -14.26 -20.40 15.02
N GLY A 13 -15.18 -19.66 14.39
CA GLY A 13 -14.88 -18.39 13.73
C GLY A 13 -13.94 -18.48 12.52
N ILE A 14 -13.74 -19.67 11.94
CA ILE A 14 -12.89 -19.83 10.74
C ILE A 14 -13.56 -19.16 9.55
N ARG A 15 -12.93 -18.13 9.00
CA ARG A 15 -13.34 -17.45 7.76
C ARG A 15 -12.77 -18.13 6.54
N TYR A 16 -11.52 -18.57 6.61
CA TYR A 16 -10.86 -19.26 5.52
C TYR A 16 -9.81 -20.26 6.03
N GLN A 17 -9.64 -21.35 5.29
CA GLN A 17 -8.65 -22.39 5.60
C GLN A 17 -7.94 -22.78 4.31
N GLN A 18 -6.62 -22.75 4.33
CA GLN A 18 -5.79 -23.17 3.20
C GLN A 18 -4.81 -24.25 3.64
N ALA A 19 -4.97 -25.44 3.08
CA ALA A 19 -4.01 -26.53 3.22
C ALA A 19 -2.77 -26.30 2.33
N GLU A 20 -1.73 -27.09 2.56
CA GLU A 20 -0.51 -27.10 1.74
C GLU A 20 0.11 -25.70 1.58
N THR A 21 0.15 -24.94 2.67
CA THR A 21 0.75 -23.61 2.74
C THR A 21 2.07 -23.69 3.47
N THR A 22 3.15 -23.33 2.79
CA THR A 22 4.49 -23.25 3.38
C THR A 22 4.65 -21.95 4.14
N ALA A 23 5.02 -22.02 5.42
CA ALA A 23 5.35 -20.83 6.21
C ALA A 23 6.86 -20.62 6.25
N VAL A 24 7.30 -19.37 6.05
CA VAL A 24 8.69 -18.94 6.19
C VAL A 24 8.70 -17.79 7.18
N LEU A 25 9.46 -17.93 8.27
CA LEU A 25 9.55 -16.98 9.36
C LEU A 25 10.97 -16.41 9.41
N ASP A 26 11.14 -15.10 9.23
CA ASP A 26 12.45 -14.42 9.22
C ASP A 26 13.48 -15.11 8.30
N GLY A 27 12.99 -15.61 7.15
CA GLY A 27 13.79 -16.39 6.18
C GLY A 27 13.98 -17.88 6.51
N LYS A 28 13.65 -18.32 7.73
CA LYS A 28 13.65 -19.73 8.13
C LYS A 28 12.37 -20.41 7.67
N GLY A 29 12.49 -21.35 6.73
CA GLY A 29 11.36 -22.18 6.30
C GLY A 29 10.89 -23.12 7.41
N LEU A 30 9.63 -22.99 7.83
CA LEU A 30 8.98 -23.84 8.83
C LEU A 30 8.37 -25.11 8.23
N GLY A 31 8.25 -25.17 6.89
CA GLY A 31 7.70 -26.32 6.16
C GLY A 31 6.27 -26.07 5.67
N SER A 32 5.66 -27.11 5.09
CA SER A 32 4.29 -27.09 4.57
C SER A 32 3.29 -27.47 5.66
N GLY A 33 2.21 -26.70 5.74
CA GLY A 33 1.20 -26.83 6.78
C GLY A 33 -0.17 -26.36 6.34
N THR A 34 -1.05 -26.12 7.30
CA THR A 34 -2.39 -25.56 7.06
C THR A 34 -2.51 -24.21 7.75
N LEU A 35 -2.89 -23.20 6.98
CA LEU A 35 -3.18 -21.84 7.43
C LEU A 35 -4.68 -21.70 7.72
N TYR A 36 -5.01 -21.12 8.86
CA TYR A 36 -6.36 -20.86 9.34
C TYR A 36 -6.51 -19.37 9.59
N VAL A 37 -7.39 -18.74 8.82
CA VAL A 37 -7.84 -17.36 9.06
C VAL A 37 -9.13 -17.46 9.86
N ALA A 38 -9.07 -17.15 11.16
CA ALA A 38 -10.23 -17.12 12.03
C ALA A 38 -10.43 -15.72 12.60
N GLU A 39 -11.67 -15.34 12.90
CA GLU A 39 -12.00 -13.98 13.35
C GLU A 39 -11.15 -13.48 14.51
N ALA A 40 -10.81 -14.35 15.47
CA ALA A 40 -10.00 -13.96 16.63
C ALA A 40 -8.49 -13.95 16.37
N ARG A 41 -7.99 -14.77 15.44
CA ARG A 41 -6.55 -14.98 15.22
C ARG A 41 -6.24 -15.68 13.90
N LEU A 42 -5.10 -15.34 13.33
CA LEU A 42 -4.47 -16.07 12.24
C LEU A 42 -3.59 -17.19 12.83
N SER A 43 -3.73 -18.43 12.36
CA SER A 43 -2.97 -19.56 12.91
C SER A 43 -2.44 -20.48 11.81
N TRP A 44 -1.21 -20.95 11.95
CA TRP A 44 -0.60 -21.91 11.01
C TRP A 44 -0.10 -23.15 11.76
N PHE A 45 -0.29 -24.33 11.19
CA PHE A 45 0.11 -25.62 11.78
C PHE A 45 0.82 -26.53 10.77
N ASP A 46 1.90 -27.16 11.18
CA ASP A 46 2.76 -28.06 10.38
C ASP A 46 2.18 -29.48 10.16
N GLY A 47 0.97 -29.75 10.64
CA GLY A 47 0.34 -31.08 10.61
C GLY A 47 0.85 -32.09 11.65
N SER A 48 1.98 -31.81 12.31
CA SER A 48 2.49 -32.56 13.47
C SER A 48 1.94 -32.04 14.80
N GLY A 49 1.12 -30.98 14.75
CA GLY A 49 0.52 -30.32 15.91
C GLY A 49 1.36 -29.17 16.46
N ASN A 50 2.45 -28.80 15.77
CA ASN A 50 3.20 -27.59 16.08
C ASN A 50 2.75 -26.47 15.14
N GLY A 51 2.76 -25.26 15.67
CA GLY A 51 2.31 -24.11 14.91
C GLY A 51 2.48 -22.84 15.69
N PHE A 52 1.85 -21.79 15.19
CA PHE A 52 1.82 -20.51 15.87
C PHE A 52 0.51 -19.81 15.60
N SER A 53 0.13 -18.91 16.51
CA SER A 53 -1.04 -18.05 16.34
C SER A 53 -0.67 -16.58 16.56
N LEU A 54 -1.24 -15.75 15.69
CA LEU A 54 -1.10 -14.32 15.61
C LEU A 54 -2.44 -13.67 15.90
N GLU A 55 -2.44 -12.68 16.79
CA GLU A 55 -3.60 -11.83 17.03
C GLU A 55 -3.58 -10.69 16.00
N TYR A 56 -4.75 -10.26 15.51
CA TYR A 56 -4.81 -9.22 14.48
C TYR A 56 -4.15 -7.90 14.88
N PRO A 57 -4.29 -7.41 16.14
CA PRO A 57 -3.57 -6.20 16.57
C PRO A 57 -2.03 -6.34 16.51
N SER A 58 -1.50 -7.56 16.54
CA SER A 58 -0.04 -7.78 16.41
C SER A 58 0.46 -7.77 14.96
N ILE A 59 -0.45 -7.78 13.99
CA ILE A 59 -0.13 -7.77 12.56
C ILE A 59 -0.07 -6.32 12.09
N SER A 60 1.14 -5.84 11.85
CA SER A 60 1.42 -4.48 11.36
C SER A 60 0.88 -4.28 9.95
N LEU A 61 1.16 -5.23 9.05
CA LEU A 61 0.59 -5.23 7.71
C LEU A 61 0.55 -6.63 7.09
N HIS A 62 -0.30 -6.79 6.10
CA HIS A 62 -0.33 -7.97 5.24
C HIS A 62 -0.51 -7.57 3.78
N ALA A 63 0.15 -8.28 2.87
CA ALA A 63 0.14 -7.97 1.43
C ALA A 63 0.38 -9.21 0.58
N ILE A 64 -0.19 -9.24 -0.63
CA ILE A 64 0.14 -10.27 -1.62
C ILE A 64 1.36 -9.81 -2.42
N SER A 65 2.43 -10.62 -2.40
CA SER A 65 3.59 -10.44 -3.27
C SER A 65 3.54 -11.46 -4.40
N ARG A 66 3.53 -10.96 -5.64
CA ARG A 66 3.57 -11.77 -6.88
C ARG A 66 4.87 -11.56 -7.68
N ASP A 67 5.79 -10.78 -7.14
CA ASP A 67 7.03 -10.44 -7.83
C ASP A 67 8.06 -11.56 -7.70
N LEU A 68 8.18 -12.35 -8.77
CA LEU A 68 9.11 -13.47 -8.87
C LEU A 68 10.59 -13.04 -8.91
N SER A 69 10.87 -11.74 -9.14
CA SER A 69 12.23 -11.22 -9.11
C SER A 69 12.70 -10.92 -7.68
N ALA A 70 11.78 -10.51 -6.80
CA ALA A 70 12.05 -10.26 -5.39
C ALA A 70 12.01 -11.55 -4.54
N TYR A 71 11.11 -12.47 -4.85
CA TYR A 71 11.01 -13.77 -4.18
C TYR A 71 10.50 -14.82 -5.17
N PRO A 72 11.09 -16.03 -5.22
CA PRO A 72 10.84 -17.00 -6.30
C PRO A 72 9.40 -17.54 -6.40
N GLU A 73 8.56 -17.29 -5.40
CA GLU A 73 7.18 -17.79 -5.33
C GLU A 73 6.18 -16.69 -4.94
N GLU A 74 4.95 -16.80 -5.43
CA GLU A 74 3.86 -15.90 -5.03
C GLU A 74 3.42 -16.24 -3.61
N HIS A 75 3.32 -15.23 -2.74
CA HIS A 75 3.11 -15.45 -1.32
C HIS A 75 2.34 -14.31 -0.67
N LEU A 76 1.72 -14.61 0.46
CA LEU A 76 1.17 -13.62 1.37
C LEU A 76 2.27 -13.23 2.36
N TYR A 77 2.69 -11.98 2.31
CA TYR A 77 3.65 -11.39 3.24
C TYR A 77 2.88 -10.78 4.41
N VAL A 78 3.37 -11.02 5.62
CA VAL A 78 2.81 -10.52 6.87
C VAL A 78 3.95 -10.02 7.75
N MET A 79 3.84 -8.77 8.19
CA MET A 79 4.78 -8.15 9.12
C MET A 79 4.12 -8.07 10.49
N VAL A 80 4.84 -8.46 11.54
CA VAL A 80 4.31 -8.49 12.92
C VAL A 80 5.23 -7.75 13.87
N ASN A 81 4.65 -6.96 14.77
CA ASN A 81 5.37 -6.16 15.76
C ASN A 81 5.74 -7.04 16.99
N CYS A 82 6.45 -8.15 16.77
CA CYS A 82 6.91 -9.04 17.86
C CYS A 82 8.12 -9.90 17.42
N LYS A 83 9.16 -10.00 18.26
CA LYS A 83 10.35 -10.86 18.02
C LYS A 83 9.97 -12.33 18.11
N LEU A 84 10.15 -13.06 17.01
CA LEU A 84 10.00 -14.50 16.95
C LEU A 84 11.34 -15.22 17.03
N ASN A 85 11.95 -15.22 18.21
CA ASN A 85 13.14 -16.03 18.41
C ASN A 85 12.77 -17.42 18.96
N ASP A 86 13.21 -18.46 18.25
CA ASP A 86 13.11 -19.89 18.63
C ASP A 86 14.16 -20.26 19.71
N GLU A 87 14.78 -19.26 20.34
CA GLU A 87 15.69 -19.44 21.45
C GLU A 87 14.83 -19.70 22.69
N GLU A 88 15.00 -20.88 23.28
CA GLU A 88 14.38 -21.27 24.54
C GLU A 88 14.37 -20.11 25.56
N PRO A 89 13.34 -20.01 26.42
CA PRO A 89 13.36 -19.00 27.46
C PRO A 89 14.61 -19.27 28.32
N LYS A 90 15.67 -18.48 28.14
CA LYS A 90 16.71 -18.34 29.14
C LYS A 90 16.04 -17.61 30.28
N GLU A 91 15.40 -18.43 31.11
CA GLU A 91 15.07 -18.21 32.49
C GLU A 91 16.08 -17.23 33.08
N SER A 92 15.55 -16.05 33.41
CA SER A 92 15.93 -15.17 34.51
C SER A 92 16.97 -15.80 35.44
N THR A 93 18.24 -15.77 35.03
CA THR A 93 19.35 -16.05 35.93
C THR A 93 19.87 -14.69 36.36
N MET A 94 19.30 -14.21 37.46
CA MET A 94 19.95 -13.28 38.36
C MET A 94 21.33 -13.87 38.70
N SER A 95 22.37 -13.47 37.95
CA SER A 95 23.75 -13.73 38.34
C SER A 95 24.42 -12.41 38.66
N GLU A 96 24.68 -12.28 39.95
CA GLU A 96 25.40 -11.24 40.63
C GLU A 96 26.77 -10.97 39.97
N LYS A 97 27.01 -9.69 39.67
CA LYS A 97 28.29 -8.96 39.58
C LYS A 97 29.57 -9.72 39.22
N THR A 98 30.17 -9.30 38.11
CA THR A 98 31.60 -8.96 38.05
C THR A 98 31.78 -7.78 37.10
N ASP A 99 32.32 -6.68 37.64
CA ASP A 99 32.93 -5.58 36.88
C ASP A 99 33.99 -6.15 35.93
N ASP A 100 33.79 -5.99 34.62
CA ASP A 100 34.89 -5.66 33.71
C ASP A 100 34.33 -4.87 32.52
N ASP A 101 35.13 -3.93 32.10
CA ASP A 101 34.84 -2.75 31.29
C ASP A 101 34.82 -3.14 29.80
N ASP A 102 33.62 -3.19 29.20
CA ASP A 102 33.40 -3.11 27.75
C ASP A 102 31.99 -2.52 27.55
N GLU A 103 31.93 -1.20 27.54
CA GLU A 103 30.80 -0.42 27.00
C GLU A 103 30.73 -0.66 25.48
N GLU A 104 30.28 -1.84 25.06
CA GLU A 104 29.49 -1.94 23.84
C GLU A 104 28.09 -1.45 24.23
N GLU A 105 27.88 -0.15 24.05
CA GLU A 105 26.55 0.39 23.79
C GLU A 105 26.02 -0.35 22.55
N GLU A 106 25.49 -1.57 22.74
CA GLU A 106 24.42 -2.05 21.88
C GLU A 106 23.36 -0.97 22.01
N GLU A 107 23.33 -0.06 21.04
CA GLU A 107 22.22 0.88 20.91
C GLU A 107 20.97 0.02 21.04
N GLU A 108 20.27 0.17 22.18
CA GLU A 108 18.93 -0.37 22.35
C GLU A 108 18.16 0.29 21.21
N ASP A 109 18.08 -0.43 20.09
CA ASP A 109 17.22 -0.12 18.99
C ASP A 109 15.82 -0.20 19.59
N ASP A 110 15.34 0.94 20.09
CA ASP A 110 13.98 1.21 20.57
C ASP A 110 12.93 0.91 19.48
N SER A 111 13.34 0.39 18.33
CA SER A 111 12.47 -0.26 17.37
C SER A 111 11.90 -1.53 18.00
N ASP A 112 10.58 -1.52 18.22
CA ASP A 112 9.83 -2.72 18.58
C ASP A 112 10.28 -3.89 17.70
N PRO A 113 10.57 -5.06 18.27
CA PRO A 113 11.11 -6.15 17.50
C PRO A 113 10.14 -6.61 16.41
N ILE A 114 10.47 -6.40 15.15
CA ILE A 114 9.65 -6.79 13.99
C ILE A 114 10.08 -8.19 13.53
N SER A 115 9.09 -9.03 13.21
CA SER A 115 9.31 -10.29 12.49
C SER A 115 8.52 -10.33 11.19
N GLU A 116 9.07 -11.01 10.19
CA GLU A 116 8.48 -11.19 8.87
C GLU A 116 8.02 -12.63 8.67
N ILE A 117 6.80 -12.79 8.16
CA ILE A 117 6.24 -14.10 7.85
C ILE A 117 5.76 -14.11 6.40
N ARG A 118 6.18 -15.13 5.64
CA ARG A 118 5.71 -15.40 4.28
C ARG A 118 4.92 -16.70 4.29
N PHE A 119 3.69 -16.65 3.79
CA PHE A 119 2.85 -17.82 3.54
C PHE A 119 2.79 -18.08 2.05
N VAL A 120 3.38 -19.20 1.62
CA VAL A 120 3.46 -19.65 0.23
C VAL A 120 2.47 -20.80 0.03
N PRO A 121 1.23 -20.53 -0.42
CA PRO A 121 0.27 -21.59 -0.73
C PRO A 121 0.67 -22.35 -1.99
N SER A 122 0.49 -23.67 -2.00
CA SER A 122 0.72 -24.49 -3.20
C SER A 122 -0.26 -24.11 -4.33
N ASP A 123 -1.46 -23.65 -3.96
CA ASP A 123 -2.44 -23.08 -4.89
C ASP A 123 -2.40 -21.55 -4.85
N LYS A 124 -1.93 -20.94 -5.93
CA LYS A 124 -1.82 -19.48 -6.08
C LYS A 124 -3.17 -18.78 -6.08
N THR A 125 -4.23 -19.47 -6.50
CA THR A 125 -5.58 -18.89 -6.52
C THR A 125 -6.13 -18.66 -5.12
N ALA A 126 -5.54 -19.31 -4.11
CA ALA A 126 -5.90 -19.13 -2.70
C ALA A 126 -5.40 -17.82 -2.10
N LEU A 127 -4.43 -17.13 -2.73
CA LEU A 127 -3.87 -15.88 -2.20
C LEU A 127 -4.91 -14.76 -2.07
N GLU A 128 -5.78 -14.62 -3.07
CA GLU A 128 -6.80 -13.56 -3.09
C GLU A 128 -7.89 -13.78 -2.01
N PRO A 129 -8.48 -14.99 -1.86
CA PRO A 129 -9.35 -15.28 -0.74
C PRO A 129 -8.67 -15.14 0.63
N LEU A 130 -7.40 -15.56 0.76
CA LEU A 130 -6.62 -15.42 2.00
C LEU A 130 -6.49 -13.95 2.41
N PHE A 131 -6.09 -13.11 1.48
CA PHE A 131 -5.93 -11.68 1.69
C PHE A 131 -7.28 -11.03 2.05
N SER A 132 -8.33 -11.29 1.29
CA SER A 132 -9.67 -10.74 1.58
C SER A 132 -10.17 -11.17 2.96
N ALA A 133 -10.00 -12.44 3.33
CA ALA A 133 -10.41 -12.93 4.64
C ALA A 133 -9.59 -12.30 5.77
N MET A 134 -8.29 -12.03 5.55
CA MET A 134 -7.47 -11.29 6.52
C MET A 134 -7.89 -9.84 6.65
N CYS A 135 -8.19 -9.13 5.56
CA CYS A 135 -8.71 -7.76 5.59
C CYS A 135 -10.01 -7.69 6.42
N ASP A 136 -10.96 -8.59 6.14
CA ASP A 136 -12.23 -8.65 6.87
C ASP A 136 -12.03 -8.87 8.37
N CYS A 137 -11.07 -9.72 8.74
CA CYS A 137 -10.79 -9.95 10.15
C CYS A 137 -10.04 -8.78 10.78
N GLN A 138 -9.09 -8.14 10.09
CA GLN A 138 -8.38 -6.98 10.63
C GLN A 138 -9.33 -5.80 10.89
N ALA A 139 -10.36 -5.63 10.06
CA ALA A 139 -11.43 -4.66 10.29
C ALA A 139 -12.28 -4.92 11.56
N LEU A 140 -12.23 -6.13 12.14
CA LEU A 140 -12.91 -6.46 13.40
C LEU A 140 -12.08 -6.15 14.65
N HIS A 141 -10.81 -5.75 14.48
CA HIS A 141 -9.89 -5.44 15.58
C HIS A 141 -9.26 -4.06 15.37
N PRO A 142 -10.04 -2.96 15.50
CA PRO A 142 -9.48 -1.61 15.52
C PRO A 142 -8.59 -1.42 16.76
N ASP A 143 -7.58 -0.56 16.65
CA ASP A 143 -6.71 -0.25 17.78
C ASP A 143 -7.47 0.60 18.80
N PRO A 144 -7.36 0.28 20.11
CA PRO A 144 -8.11 0.99 21.16
C PRO A 144 -7.68 2.46 21.31
N ASP A 145 -6.46 2.81 20.90
CA ASP A 145 -5.93 4.18 20.95
C ASP A 145 -6.30 5.00 19.69
N ASP A 146 -6.87 4.38 18.66
CA ASP A 146 -7.35 5.06 17.43
C ASP A 146 -8.78 5.62 17.58
N GLU A 147 -9.49 5.31 18.67
CA GLU A 147 -10.86 5.83 18.93
C GLU A 147 -10.90 7.34 19.21
N ASP A 148 -9.76 7.98 19.49
CA ASP A 148 -9.69 9.40 19.90
C ASP A 148 -9.39 10.39 18.76
N SER A 149 -9.18 9.93 17.51
CA SER A 149 -8.79 10.84 16.40
C SER A 149 -9.93 11.31 15.49
N ASP A 150 -11.16 10.82 15.68
CA ASP A 150 -12.29 11.10 14.76
C ASP A 150 -13.48 11.86 15.40
N ASP A 151 -13.42 12.29 16.67
CA ASP A 151 -14.51 13.03 17.33
C ASP A 151 -14.26 14.54 17.53
N ASP A 152 -13.09 15.07 17.15
CA ASP A 152 -12.79 16.51 17.16
C ASP A 152 -13.10 17.21 15.81
N PHE A 153 -13.78 16.51 14.89
CA PHE A 153 -14.56 17.16 13.83
C PHE A 153 -16.05 17.04 14.15
N GLU A 154 -16.41 17.40 15.38
CA GLU A 154 -17.71 18.01 15.67
C GLU A 154 -17.78 19.30 14.83
N GLY A 155 -18.11 19.11 13.55
CA GLY A 155 -18.62 20.17 12.73
C GLY A 155 -19.84 20.68 13.45
N ASP A 156 -19.69 21.80 14.16
CA ASP A 156 -20.79 22.63 14.61
C ASP A 156 -21.86 22.57 13.53
N GLU A 157 -22.94 21.85 13.80
CA GLU A 157 -24.13 21.88 12.96
C GLU A 157 -24.64 23.31 13.09
N TYR A 158 -24.11 24.20 12.26
CA TYR A 158 -24.55 25.57 12.15
C TYR A 158 -26.04 25.47 11.81
N ASP A 159 -26.88 25.77 12.80
CA ASP A 159 -28.32 25.86 12.67
C ASP A 159 -28.63 26.93 11.61
N VAL A 160 -28.87 26.47 10.37
CA VAL A 160 -29.09 27.31 9.19
C VAL A 160 -30.39 28.12 9.32
N GLU A 161 -31.23 27.84 10.31
CA GLU A 161 -32.50 28.54 10.53
C GLU A 161 -32.33 29.92 11.22
N GLU A 162 -31.17 30.25 11.81
CA GLU A 162 -30.95 31.58 12.42
C GLU A 162 -30.19 32.57 11.50
N ALA A 163 -29.62 32.09 10.38
CA ALA A 163 -28.85 32.92 9.44
C ALA A 163 -29.69 33.65 8.37
N GLU A 164 -31.03 33.51 8.36
CA GLU A 164 -31.91 34.29 7.46
C GLU A 164 -32.05 35.78 7.86
N GLN A 165 -31.29 36.27 8.85
CA GLN A 165 -31.35 37.67 9.29
C GLN A 165 -30.06 38.47 9.15
N SER A 166 -28.96 37.90 8.66
CA SER A 166 -27.76 38.70 8.35
C SER A 166 -27.15 38.34 7.00
N HIS A 167 -27.50 39.17 6.02
CA HIS A 167 -26.74 39.48 4.81
C HIS A 167 -25.25 39.05 4.81
N GLY A 168 -24.87 38.21 3.86
CA GLY A 168 -23.47 37.95 3.52
C GLY A 168 -23.29 36.78 2.54
N ASP A 169 -23.40 37.09 1.24
CA ASP A 169 -23.18 36.23 0.06
C ASP A 169 -22.39 34.93 0.28
N ILE A 170 -23.11 33.81 0.32
CA ILE A 170 -22.59 32.48 0.02
C ILE A 170 -22.52 32.38 -1.52
N PRO A 171 -21.41 31.95 -2.15
CA PRO A 171 -21.36 31.83 -3.60
C PRO A 171 -22.16 30.60 -4.03
N THR A 172 -23.47 30.80 -4.21
CA THR A 172 -24.34 29.86 -4.90
C THR A 172 -23.82 29.68 -6.33
N PHE A 173 -23.50 28.45 -6.69
CA PHE A 173 -23.16 28.11 -8.07
C PHE A 173 -24.40 28.35 -8.95
N TYR A 174 -24.40 29.48 -9.66
CA TYR A 174 -25.44 29.80 -10.62
C TYR A 174 -25.32 28.87 -11.83
N THR A 175 -26.45 28.34 -12.27
CA THR A 175 -26.53 27.69 -13.58
C THR A 175 -26.28 28.74 -14.69
N TYR A 176 -25.79 28.33 -15.87
CA TYR A 176 -25.41 29.25 -16.96
C TYR A 176 -26.49 30.29 -17.26
N GLU A 177 -27.76 29.88 -17.29
CA GLU A 177 -28.89 30.76 -17.59
C GLU A 177 -29.22 31.72 -16.44
N GLU A 178 -29.14 31.24 -15.20
CA GLU A 178 -29.43 32.04 -13.99
C GLU A 178 -28.32 33.07 -13.72
N GLY A 179 -27.06 32.70 -13.95
CA GLY A 179 -25.90 33.59 -13.77
C GLY A 179 -25.89 34.75 -14.78
N LEU A 180 -26.38 34.53 -16.01
CA LEU A 180 -26.52 35.60 -17.01
C LEU A 180 -27.57 36.64 -16.62
N SER A 181 -28.63 36.21 -15.92
CA SER A 181 -29.71 37.10 -15.47
C SER A 181 -29.30 38.01 -14.30
N HIS A 182 -28.28 37.60 -13.53
CA HIS A 182 -27.74 38.35 -12.39
C HIS A 182 -26.63 39.34 -12.77
N LEU A 183 -26.17 39.33 -14.04
CA LEU A 183 -25.21 40.32 -14.51
C LEU A 183 -25.86 41.70 -14.60
N THR A 184 -25.12 42.73 -14.19
CA THR A 184 -25.53 44.11 -14.43
C THR A 184 -25.59 44.40 -15.93
N SER A 185 -26.32 45.44 -16.35
CA SER A 185 -26.41 45.82 -17.77
C SER A 185 -25.04 46.10 -18.41
N GLU A 186 -24.10 46.66 -17.64
CA GLU A 186 -22.72 46.85 -18.08
C GLU A 186 -21.94 45.53 -18.16
N GLY A 187 -22.20 44.59 -17.24
CA GLY A 187 -21.64 43.24 -17.25
C GLY A 187 -22.10 42.44 -18.46
N GLN A 188 -23.40 42.49 -18.80
CA GLN A 188 -23.95 41.86 -19.98
C GLN A 188 -23.36 42.45 -21.27
N ALA A 189 -23.26 43.78 -21.37
CA ALA A 189 -22.65 44.42 -22.54
C ALA A 189 -21.16 44.08 -22.70
N THR A 190 -20.44 43.93 -21.59
CA THR A 190 -19.03 43.52 -21.60
C THR A 190 -18.89 42.07 -22.06
N LEU A 191 -19.77 41.18 -21.59
CA LEU A 191 -19.82 39.78 -21.98
C LEU A 191 -20.14 39.63 -23.47
N GLU A 192 -21.14 40.34 -23.99
CA GLU A 192 -21.48 40.34 -25.43
C GLU A 192 -20.30 40.80 -26.29
N ARG A 193 -19.56 41.82 -25.85
CA ARG A 193 -18.36 42.29 -26.55
C ARG A 193 -17.25 41.24 -26.58
N LEU A 194 -17.04 40.51 -25.48
CA LEU A 194 -16.06 39.43 -25.39
C LEU A 194 -16.45 38.25 -26.26
N GLU A 195 -17.74 37.88 -26.28
CA GLU A 195 -18.26 36.83 -27.15
C GLU A 195 -18.12 37.20 -28.64
N GLY A 196 -18.36 38.46 -29.00
CA GLY A 196 -18.13 38.98 -30.34
C GLY A 196 -16.66 38.86 -30.76
N MET A 197 -15.72 39.27 -29.91
CA MET A 197 -14.28 39.15 -30.16
C MET A 197 -13.84 37.68 -30.32
N LEU A 198 -14.38 36.76 -29.51
CA LEU A 198 -14.11 35.33 -29.62
C LEU A 198 -14.65 34.75 -30.93
N ALA A 199 -15.88 35.10 -31.33
CA ALA A 199 -16.46 34.68 -32.60
C ALA A 199 -15.67 35.19 -33.81
N GLU A 200 -15.18 36.44 -33.77
CA GLU A 200 -14.31 37.01 -34.81
C GLU A 200 -12.94 36.31 -34.84
N SER A 201 -12.38 35.92 -33.70
CA SER A 201 -11.09 35.22 -33.62
C SER A 201 -11.15 33.79 -34.21
N VAL A 202 -12.28 33.10 -34.06
CA VAL A 202 -12.51 31.78 -34.68
C VAL A 202 -12.72 31.91 -36.19
N ALA A 203 -13.32 33.00 -36.66
CA ALA A 203 -13.43 33.28 -38.10
C ALA A 203 -12.08 33.65 -38.74
N GLN A 204 -11.14 34.18 -37.97
CA GLN A 204 -9.75 34.43 -38.37
C GLN A 204 -8.82 33.28 -37.97
N GLN A 205 -9.17 32.04 -38.35
CA GLN A 205 -8.12 31.03 -38.47
C GLN A 205 -7.09 31.56 -39.48
N TYR A 206 -5.84 31.68 -39.02
CA TYR A 206 -4.64 32.10 -39.75
C TYR A 206 -4.51 33.60 -40.03
N HIS A 207 -4.15 34.42 -39.04
CA HIS A 207 -3.16 35.51 -39.20
C HIS A 207 -2.61 35.92 -37.83
N MET A 208 -1.88 35.02 -37.16
CA MET A 208 -1.04 35.43 -36.03
C MET A 208 0.15 36.20 -36.60
N ALA A 209 0.25 37.49 -36.25
CA ALA A 209 1.38 38.33 -36.62
C ALA A 209 2.69 37.70 -36.11
N GLY A 210 3.56 37.29 -37.05
CA GLY A 210 4.92 36.85 -36.74
C GLY A 210 5.28 35.42 -37.13
N VAL A 211 4.35 34.58 -37.58
CA VAL A 211 4.67 33.22 -38.04
C VAL A 211 4.64 33.15 -39.56
N ARG A 212 5.82 33.00 -40.17
CA ARG A 212 5.93 32.56 -41.56
C ARG A 212 5.51 31.09 -41.63
N THR A 213 4.37 30.80 -42.25
CA THR A 213 3.97 29.43 -42.55
C THR A 213 4.45 29.08 -43.96
N GLU A 214 5.60 28.41 -44.07
CA GLU A 214 5.94 27.67 -45.28
C GLU A 214 5.32 26.26 -45.18
N THR A 215 4.67 25.86 -46.26
CA THR A 215 3.84 24.66 -46.40
C THR A 215 4.67 23.39 -46.47
N THR A 216 4.39 22.41 -45.61
CA THR A 216 4.84 21.02 -45.79
C THR A 216 3.62 20.13 -46.03
N SER A 217 3.57 19.59 -47.24
CA SER A 217 2.60 18.60 -47.71
C SER A 217 2.89 17.22 -47.08
N PRO A 218 1.87 16.38 -46.81
CA PRO A 218 2.07 15.03 -46.30
C PRO A 218 2.11 14.02 -47.46
N GLU A 219 3.22 13.30 -47.61
CA GLU A 219 3.26 12.03 -48.37
C GLU A 219 3.72 10.92 -47.42
N PHE A 220 2.87 9.91 -47.30
CA PHE A 220 3.12 8.61 -46.67
C PHE A 220 4.17 7.84 -47.48
N ASP A 221 5.07 7.11 -46.83
CA ASP A 221 5.58 5.84 -47.38
C ASP A 221 6.06 4.86 -46.28
N ASP A 222 5.76 3.61 -46.55
CA ASP A 222 5.89 2.37 -45.81
C ASP A 222 7.28 1.75 -46.07
N GLY A 223 7.97 1.15 -45.09
CA GLY A 223 9.31 0.59 -45.39
C GLY A 223 10.11 0.00 -44.24
N MET A 224 10.00 -1.31 -44.11
CA MET A 224 10.72 -2.25 -43.25
C MET A 224 12.22 -2.39 -43.55
N GLU A 225 13.11 -2.41 -42.54
CA GLU A 225 14.28 -3.30 -42.51
C GLU A 225 15.01 -3.36 -41.15
N VAL A 226 15.38 -4.60 -40.79
CA VAL A 226 16.10 -5.04 -39.59
C VAL A 226 17.60 -5.06 -39.86
N ASP A 227 18.40 -4.38 -39.05
CA ASP A 227 19.87 -4.46 -39.14
C ASP A 227 20.39 -5.47 -38.10
N THR A 228 20.80 -6.64 -38.59
CA THR A 228 21.58 -7.64 -37.84
C THR A 228 23.06 -7.37 -38.08
N GLY A 229 23.73 -6.73 -37.14
CA GLY A 229 25.14 -6.37 -37.25
C GLY A 229 25.93 -6.52 -35.96
N THR A 230 26.71 -7.61 -35.88
CA THR A 230 27.98 -7.77 -35.14
C THR A 230 27.94 -7.82 -33.60
N ALA A 231 28.11 -9.03 -33.07
CA ALA A 231 28.55 -9.28 -31.70
C ALA A 231 30.04 -8.92 -31.56
N GLU A 232 30.36 -7.89 -30.76
CA GLU A 232 31.71 -7.67 -30.25
C GLU A 232 31.82 -8.18 -28.80
N ALA A 233 32.72 -9.14 -28.61
CA ALA A 233 33.07 -9.70 -27.32
C ALA A 233 33.91 -8.67 -26.52
N GLY A 234 33.31 -8.09 -25.48
CA GLY A 234 33.99 -7.22 -24.52
C GLY A 234 34.94 -8.01 -23.62
N GLN A 235 36.20 -8.05 -24.04
CA GLN A 235 37.43 -7.81 -23.29
C GLN A 235 37.32 -7.54 -21.76
N PHE A 236 37.50 -8.57 -20.93
CA PHE A 236 37.98 -8.42 -19.55
C PHE A 236 39.02 -9.52 -19.28
N GLU A 237 40.28 -9.21 -19.54
CA GLU A 237 41.44 -10.01 -19.13
C GLU A 237 42.32 -9.08 -18.26
N ASP A 238 42.90 -9.64 -17.21
CA ASP A 238 43.77 -9.03 -16.19
C ASP A 238 43.13 -8.31 -14.98
N ALA A 239 42.90 -9.08 -13.92
CA ALA A 239 43.19 -8.66 -12.56
C ALA A 239 43.61 -9.89 -11.73
N ASP A 240 44.89 -10.24 -11.82
CA ASP A 240 45.55 -11.18 -10.91
C ASP A 240 45.45 -10.66 -9.46
N VAL A 241 45.02 -11.54 -8.57
CA VAL A 241 45.04 -11.41 -7.11
C VAL A 241 46.39 -11.94 -6.62
N ASP A 242 47.22 -11.09 -6.02
CA ASP A 242 48.38 -11.54 -5.24
C ASP A 242 48.08 -11.38 -3.73
N HIS A 243 48.67 -12.31 -2.97
CA HIS A 243 48.39 -12.68 -1.57
C HIS A 243 49.09 -11.76 -0.56
#